data_AF-A0A629RUE0-F1
#
_entry.id   AF-A0A629RUE0-F1
#
_cell.length_a   1.000
_cell.length_b   1.000
_cell.length_c   1.000
_cell.angle_alpha   90.00
_cell.angle_beta   90.00
_cell.angle_gamma   90.00
#
_symmetry.space_group_name_H-M   'P 1'
#
loop_
_entity.id
_entity.type
_entity.pdbx_description
1 polymer ?
#
loop_
_entity_poly.entity_id
_entity_poly.type
_entity_poly.pdbx_seq_one_letter_code
_entity_poly.pdbx_strand_id
1 'polypeptide(L)' 'MQNIKHFTPYEPESPAFPGAAYLKSEDGQDWYECQKRFADETLKFTYDDNGVITCITRDVSGLWPYNRSVAEV' A
#
# COMPACT_ATOMS: atom_id res chain seq x y z
N MET A 1 -13.32 1.66 5.78
CA MET A 1 -12.70 2.46 4.72
C MET A 1 -11.29 2.78 5.13
N GLN A 2 -10.32 2.15 4.46
CA GLN A 2 -8.89 2.37 4.66
C GLN A 2 -8.42 3.64 3.95
N ASN A 3 -7.48 4.35 4.56
CA ASN A 3 -6.68 5.38 3.90
C ASN A 3 -5.29 5.38 4.55
N ILE A 4 -4.31 4.81 3.86
CA ILE A 4 -2.95 4.58 4.36
C ILE A 4 -1.99 5.38 3.48
N LYS A 5 -1.18 6.22 4.12
CA LYS A 5 -0.48 7.29 3.43
C LYS A 5 1.01 6.99 3.23
N HIS A 6 1.49 7.46 2.09
CA HIS A 6 2.90 7.68 1.78
C HIS A 6 3.81 6.48 2.10
N PHE A 7 3.62 5.41 1.33
CA PHE A 7 4.47 4.23 1.39
C PHE A 7 5.85 4.51 0.80
N THR A 8 6.89 4.19 1.56
CA THR A 8 8.30 4.36 1.17
C THR A 8 9.09 3.06 1.39
N PRO A 9 10.19 2.83 0.65
CA PRO A 9 11.03 1.66 0.85
C PRO A 9 11.62 1.57 2.25
N TYR A 10 11.73 0.35 2.77
CA TYR A 10 12.48 0.08 3.99
C TYR A 10 13.10 -1.32 3.96
N GLU A 11 14.05 -1.57 4.86
CA GLU A 11 14.63 -2.89 5.10
C GLU A 11 14.07 -3.44 6.43
N PRO A 12 13.32 -4.55 6.42
CA PRO A 12 12.88 -5.19 7.66
C PRO A 12 14.05 -5.89 8.36
N GLU A 13 14.05 -5.88 9.70
CA GLU A 13 15.08 -6.56 10.50
C GLU A 13 15.13 -8.08 10.26
N SER A 14 13.96 -8.68 9.98
CA SER A 14 13.82 -10.10 9.66
C SER A 14 12.91 -10.25 8.43
N PRO A 15 13.48 -10.18 7.20
CA PRO A 15 12.70 -10.26 5.98
C PRO A 15 12.08 -11.66 5.81
N ALA A 16 10.77 -11.71 5.62
CA ALA A 16 10.08 -12.96 5.27
C ALA A 16 10.58 -13.57 3.95
N PHE A 17 11.01 -12.71 3.01
CA PHE A 17 11.49 -13.06 1.68
C PHE A 17 12.79 -12.28 1.39
N PRO A 18 13.97 -12.88 1.60
CA PRO A 18 15.24 -12.24 1.31
C PRO A 18 15.33 -11.74 -0.14
N GLY A 19 15.70 -10.48 -0.33
CA GLY A 19 15.82 -9.85 -1.65
C GLY A 19 14.52 -9.26 -2.22
N ALA A 20 13.39 -9.41 -1.53
CA ALA A 20 12.16 -8.70 -1.89
C ALA A 20 12.24 -7.21 -1.51
N ALA A 21 11.52 -6.37 -2.25
CA ALA A 21 11.33 -4.98 -1.88
C ALA A 21 10.19 -4.86 -0.87
N TYR A 22 10.39 -4.06 0.18
CA TYR A 22 9.39 -3.82 1.22
C TYR A 22 9.01 -2.34 1.27
N LEU A 23 7.75 -2.06 1.60
CA LEU A 23 7.22 -0.71 1.71
C LEU A 23 6.57 -0.50 3.07
N LYS A 24 6.83 0.66 3.67
CA LYS A 24 6.27 1.08 4.95
C LYS A 24 5.53 2.41 4.79
N SER A 25 4.34 2.52 5.35
CA SER A 25 3.57 3.76 5.38
C SER A 25 4.21 4.80 6.31
N GLU A 26 3.75 6.06 6.23
CA GLU A 26 4.22 7.15 7.10
C GLU A 26 4.03 6.87 8.60
N ASP A 27 2.99 6.12 8.96
CA ASP A 27 2.68 5.70 10.33
C ASP A 27 3.28 4.34 10.70
N GLY A 28 4.13 3.80 9.83
CA GLY A 28 5.01 2.69 10.15
C GLY A 28 4.45 1.29 9.89
N GLN A 29 3.43 1.15 9.04
CA GLN A 29 2.80 -0.13 8.73
C GLN A 29 3.41 -0.75 7.45
N ASP A 30 3.68 -2.05 7.47
CA ASP A 30 4.14 -2.78 6.28
C ASP A 30 3.01 -2.95 5.24
N TRP A 31 3.30 -2.67 3.98
CA TRP A 31 2.34 -2.71 2.88
C TRP A 31 1.69 -4.09 2.72
N TYR A 32 2.47 -5.17 2.78
CA TYR A 32 1.97 -6.52 2.56
C TYR A 32 1.05 -6.97 3.71
N GLU A 33 1.31 -6.51 4.93
CA GLU A 33 0.41 -6.72 6.07
C GLU A 33 -0.86 -5.84 5.99
N CYS A 34 -0.77 -4.64 5.43
CA CYS A 34 -1.93 -3.77 5.22
C CYS A 34 -2.97 -4.36 4.26
N GLN A 35 -2.57 -5.17 3.27
CA GLN A 35 -3.48 -5.75 2.27
C GLN A 35 -4.67 -6.50 2.89
N LYS A 36 -4.44 -7.18 4.02
CA LYS A 36 -5.46 -7.96 4.76
C LYS A 36 -6.59 -7.11 5.35
N ARG A 37 -6.46 -5.78 5.36
CA ARG A 37 -7.40 -4.85 6.00
C ARG A 37 -8.39 -4.21 5.02
N PHE A 38 -8.21 -4.46 3.73
CA PHE A 38 -9.11 -4.01 2.67
C PHE A 38 -10.22 -5.04 2.46
N ALA A 39 -11.46 -4.60 2.26
CA ALA A 39 -12.59 -5.48 2.00
C ALA A 39 -12.61 -5.92 0.53
N ASP A 40 -12.98 -7.14 0.20
CA ASP A 40 -12.85 -7.66 -1.18
C ASP A 40 -13.68 -6.87 -2.22
N GLU A 41 -14.90 -6.47 -1.86
CA GLU A 41 -15.88 -5.86 -2.79
C GLU A 41 -15.76 -4.34 -2.97
N THR A 42 -14.82 -3.68 -2.31
CA THR A 42 -14.60 -2.23 -2.39
C THR A 42 -13.68 -1.84 -3.55
N LEU A 43 -13.72 -0.57 -3.96
CA LEU A 43 -12.71 -0.02 -4.86
C LEU A 43 -11.49 0.42 -4.04
N LYS A 44 -10.30 0.10 -4.55
CA LYS A 44 -9.02 0.53 -3.99
C LYS A 44 -8.30 1.33 -5.04
N PHE A 45 -7.60 2.37 -4.62
CA PHE A 45 -6.85 3.20 -5.53
C PHE A 45 -5.58 3.73 -4.90
N THR A 46 -4.57 3.93 -5.74
CA THR A 46 -3.36 4.65 -5.37
C THR A 46 -3.49 6.11 -5.76
N TYR A 47 -2.90 7.00 -4.99
CA TYR A 47 -2.80 8.42 -5.35
C TYR A 47 -1.46 9.03 -4.92
N ASP A 48 -1.04 10.08 -5.64
CA ASP A 48 0.18 10.83 -5.36
C ASP A 48 -0.03 11.98 -4.35
N ASP A 49 1.03 12.71 -4.02
CA ASP A 49 0.97 13.79 -3.03
C ASP A 49 0.08 14.98 -3.45
N ASN A 50 -0.25 15.08 -4.75
CA ASN A 50 -1.19 16.08 -5.27
C ASN A 50 -2.65 15.57 -5.24
N GLY A 51 -2.90 14.36 -4.74
CA GLY A 51 -4.21 13.72 -4.71
C GLY A 51 -4.63 13.14 -6.07
N VAL A 52 -3.74 13.04 -7.04
CA VAL A 52 -4.05 12.46 -8.35
C VAL A 52 -4.09 10.95 -8.25
N ILE A 53 -5.22 10.35 -8.61
CA ILE A 53 -5.38 8.89 -8.66
C ILE A 53 -4.51 8.32 -9.78
N THR A 54 -3.63 7.37 -9.46
CA THR A 54 -2.68 6.77 -10.41
C THR A 54 -3.03 5.34 -10.81
N CYS A 55 -3.85 4.64 -10.02
CA CYS A 55 -4.33 3.29 -10.32
C CYS A 55 -5.62 3.01 -9.55
N ILE A 56 -6.53 2.22 -10.12
CA ILE A 56 -7.78 1.77 -9.51
C ILE A 56 -7.91 0.26 -9.73
N THR A 57 -8.33 -0.48 -8.69
CA THR A 57 -8.53 -1.93 -8.73
C THR A 57 -9.57 -2.37 -7.68
N ARG A 58 -10.10 -3.58 -7.82
CA ARG A 58 -10.80 -4.28 -6.74
C ARG A 58 -9.88 -5.25 -5.99
N ASP A 59 -8.84 -5.74 -6.66
CA ASP A 59 -7.83 -6.61 -6.07
C ASP A 59 -6.64 -5.77 -5.55
N VAL A 60 -6.53 -5.64 -4.23
CA VAL A 60 -5.48 -4.86 -3.57
C VAL A 60 -4.08 -5.46 -3.75
N SER A 61 -3.99 -6.78 -3.97
CA SER A 61 -2.71 -7.49 -4.04
C SER A 61 -1.91 -7.13 -5.29
N GLY A 62 -2.59 -6.64 -6.34
CA GLY A 62 -1.97 -6.12 -7.56
C GLY A 62 -1.34 -4.73 -7.42
N LEU A 63 -1.48 -4.06 -6.27
CA LEU A 63 -0.91 -2.73 -6.05
C LEU A 63 0.51 -2.79 -5.51
N TRP A 64 1.36 -1.90 -6.04
CA TRP A 64 2.71 -1.62 -5.55
C TRP A 64 2.85 -0.11 -5.30
N PRO A 65 2.48 0.39 -4.11
CA PRO A 65 2.31 1.81 -3.85
C PRO A 65 3.63 2.55 -3.53
N TYR A 66 4.70 2.31 -4.28
CA TYR A 66 5.97 3.00 -4.10
C TYR A 66 5.80 4.53 -4.21
N ASN A 67 6.13 5.26 -3.14
CA ASN A 67 5.94 6.71 -3.01
C ASN A 67 4.50 7.15 -3.31
N ARG A 68 3.52 6.36 -2.87
CA ARG A 68 2.08 6.62 -3.06
C ARG A 68 1.31 6.33 -1.78
N SER A 69 0.08 6.82 -1.74
CA SER A 69 -0.91 6.45 -0.73
C SER A 69 -1.94 5.47 -1.32
N VAL A 70 -2.62 4.70 -0.47
CA VAL A 70 -3.69 3.76 -0.86
C VAL A 70 -4.94 4.03 -0.06
N ALA A 71 -6.07 4.18 -0.73
CA ALA A 71 -7.37 4.36 -0.09
C ALA A 71 -8.45 3.43 -0.65
N GLU A 72 -9.54 3.31 0.11
CA GLU A 72 -10.67 2.42 -0.13
C GLU A 72 -12.00 3.19 -0.07
N VAL A 73 -12.91 2.88 -1.01
CA VAL A 73 -14.31 3.36 -1.03
C VAL A 73 -15.31 2.25 -1.35
#